data_AF-A0A974E152-F1
#
_entry.id   AF-A0A974E152-F1
#
_cell.length_a   1.000
_cell.length_b   1.000
_cell.length_c   1.000
_cell.angle_alpha   90.00
_cell.angle_beta   90.00
_cell.angle_gamma   90.00
#
_symmetry.space_group_name_H-M   'P 1'
#
loop_
_entity.id
_entity.type
_entity.pdbx_description
1 polymer ?
#
loop_
_entity_poly.entity_id
_entity_poly.type
_entity_poly.pdbx_seq_one_letter_code
_entity_poly.pdbx_strand_id
1 'polypeptide(L)'
;MGTRFAPQNANLFMEKLEEDFLIYSDTTERNHHLKTLKADFIERGYNPWIVDQYISRSTRIPRINWVPLVVTYNPQLKTLKKIARYLQGTLHKDEWIKSIFPDPPLLAFRQPSNVKKTYNKKCPITAVPTKNGTYPCGKRQCKTCRHILISDKIQMLNTLEEYSIYGQYNCSSSSAPDAKQENCI
;
A
#
# COMPACT_ATOMS: atom_id res chain seq x y z
N MET A 1 -3.41 22.11 -9.37
CA MET A 1 -4.34 21.00 -9.64
C MET A 1 -3.64 19.67 -9.31
N GLY A 2 -4.13 19.01 -8.26
CA GLY A 2 -3.86 17.63 -7.79
C GLY A 2 -2.55 16.95 -8.17
N THR A 3 -1.56 16.97 -7.29
CA THR A 3 -0.42 16.04 -7.34
C THR A 3 -0.91 14.61 -7.09
N ARG A 4 -0.54 13.73 -8.02
CA ARG A 4 -0.82 12.29 -8.01
C ARG A 4 -0.04 11.61 -6.89
N PHE A 5 -0.56 11.62 -5.67
CA PHE A 5 -0.11 10.67 -4.65
C PHE A 5 -1.05 9.45 -4.70
N ALA A 6 -0.70 8.48 -5.55
CA ALA A 6 -1.06 7.11 -5.22
C ALA A 6 -0.30 6.79 -3.92
N PRO A 7 -0.99 6.44 -2.81
CA PRO A 7 -0.28 6.11 -1.58
C PRO A 7 0.65 4.94 -1.88
N GLN A 8 1.89 5.02 -1.40
CA GLN A 8 2.95 4.03 -1.62
C GLN A 8 2.57 2.60 -1.14
N ASN A 9 1.40 2.48 -0.50
CA ASN A 9 0.80 1.28 0.05
C ASN A 9 -0.29 0.67 -0.84
N ALA A 10 -0.72 1.36 -1.91
CA ALA A 10 -1.68 0.82 -2.87
C ALA A 10 -1.15 -0.48 -3.51
N ASN A 11 0.15 -0.57 -3.77
CA ASN A 11 0.75 -1.75 -4.42
C ASN A 11 0.63 -3.03 -3.58
N LEU A 12 0.76 -2.97 -2.25
CA LEU A 12 0.62 -4.15 -1.39
C LEU A 12 -0.84 -4.61 -1.24
N PHE A 13 -1.74 -3.65 -1.35
CA PHE A 13 -3.18 -3.81 -1.21
C PHE A 13 -3.83 -4.29 -2.52
N MET A 14 -3.30 -3.87 -3.67
CA MET A 14 -3.67 -4.37 -5.00
C MET A 14 -3.17 -5.80 -5.21
N GLU A 15 -1.96 -6.12 -4.72
CA GLU A 15 -1.39 -7.48 -4.75
C GLU A 15 -2.33 -8.48 -4.04
N LYS A 16 -2.92 -8.07 -2.91
CA LYS A 16 -3.88 -8.90 -2.18
C LYS A 16 -5.22 -9.09 -2.92
N LEU A 17 -5.73 -8.05 -3.57
CA LEU A 17 -6.92 -8.16 -4.42
C LEU A 17 -6.70 -9.05 -5.64
N GLU A 18 -5.49 -9.07 -6.20
CA GLU A 18 -5.13 -9.95 -7.32
C GLU A 18 -4.93 -11.40 -6.85
N GLU A 19 -4.32 -11.63 -5.67
CA GLU A 19 -4.19 -12.95 -5.07
C GLU A 19 -5.56 -13.55 -4.70
N ASP A 20 -6.41 -12.82 -3.97
CA ASP A 20 -7.72 -13.31 -3.51
C ASP A 20 -8.68 -13.60 -4.68
N PHE A 21 -8.50 -12.94 -5.84
CA PHE A 21 -9.28 -13.18 -7.05
C PHE A 21 -9.05 -14.58 -7.66
N LEU A 22 -7.87 -15.17 -7.42
CA LEU A 22 -7.46 -16.49 -7.92
C LEU A 22 -7.90 -17.66 -7.01
N ILE A 23 -8.35 -17.39 -5.79
CA ILE A 23 -8.58 -18.44 -4.76
C ILE A 23 -9.97 -19.07 -4.88
N TYR A 24 -11.01 -18.29 -5.19
CA TYR A 24 -12.38 -18.81 -5.22
C TYR A 24 -12.59 -19.70 -6.45
N SER A 25 -13.15 -20.91 -6.31
CA SER A 25 -13.52 -21.74 -7.47
C SER A 25 -14.86 -21.31 -8.09
N ASP A 26 -15.78 -20.76 -7.29
CA ASP A 26 -17.10 -20.31 -7.70
C ASP A 26 -17.18 -18.79 -7.99
N THR A 27 -17.92 -18.43 -9.04
CA THR A 27 -18.19 -17.04 -9.44
C THR A 27 -19.14 -16.32 -8.48
N THR A 28 -20.10 -17.03 -7.89
CA THR A 28 -21.08 -16.45 -6.95
C THR A 28 -20.42 -16.05 -5.64
N GLU A 29 -19.64 -16.96 -5.06
CA GLU A 29 -18.86 -16.71 -3.84
C GLU A 29 -17.85 -15.58 -4.03
N ARG A 30 -17.15 -15.56 -5.17
CA ARG A 30 -16.26 -14.47 -5.56
C ARG A 30 -16.98 -13.13 -5.62
N ASN A 31 -18.13 -13.06 -6.30
CA ASN A 31 -18.87 -11.81 -6.46
C ASN A 31 -19.42 -11.31 -5.12
N HIS A 32 -19.82 -12.22 -4.23
CA HIS A 32 -20.19 -11.89 -2.85
C HIS A 32 -19.00 -11.29 -2.10
N HIS A 33 -17.84 -11.96 -2.15
CA HIS A 33 -16.62 -11.49 -1.50
C HIS A 33 -16.15 -10.12 -2.02
N LEU A 34 -16.22 -9.88 -3.33
CA LEU A 34 -15.90 -8.58 -3.93
C LEU A 34 -16.81 -7.45 -3.45
N LYS A 35 -18.09 -7.74 -3.19
CA LYS A 35 -19.02 -6.75 -2.60
C LYS A 35 -18.62 -6.39 -1.17
N THR A 36 -18.27 -7.40 -0.36
CA THR A 36 -17.79 -7.19 1.02
C THR A 36 -16.50 -6.37 1.01
N LEU A 37 -15.51 -6.75 0.20
CA LEU A 37 -14.25 -6.01 0.04
C LEU A 37 -14.47 -4.56 -0.40
N LYS A 38 -15.38 -4.33 -1.36
CA LYS A 38 -15.72 -2.98 -1.81
C LYS A 38 -16.25 -2.13 -0.66
N ALA A 39 -17.16 -2.68 0.15
CA ALA A 39 -17.74 -1.99 1.30
C ALA A 39 -16.65 -1.62 2.32
N ASP A 40 -15.79 -2.57 2.68
CA ASP A 40 -14.67 -2.35 3.61
C ASP A 40 -13.74 -1.22 3.15
N PHE A 41 -13.48 -1.10 1.85
CA PHE A 41 -12.61 -0.04 1.31
C PHE A 41 -13.27 1.33 1.33
N ILE A 42 -14.56 1.40 1.02
CA ILE A 42 -15.30 2.65 1.11
C ILE A 42 -15.36 3.12 2.57
N GLU A 43 -15.59 2.20 3.52
CA GLU A 43 -15.60 2.49 4.96
C GLU A 43 -14.25 3.03 5.45
N ARG A 44 -13.14 2.50 4.91
CA ARG A 44 -11.78 2.97 5.22
C ARG A 44 -11.39 4.28 4.52
N GLY A 45 -12.31 4.89 3.78
CA GLY A 45 -12.11 6.20 3.13
C GLY A 45 -11.39 6.14 1.78
N TYR A 46 -11.31 4.98 1.12
CA TYR A 46 -10.78 4.90 -0.23
C TYR A 46 -11.77 5.48 -1.25
N ASN A 47 -11.24 6.11 -2.31
CA ASN A 47 -12.07 6.68 -3.38
C ASN A 47 -12.87 5.57 -4.11
N PRO A 48 -14.21 5.61 -4.11
CA PRO A 48 -15.05 4.58 -4.73
C PRO A 48 -14.75 4.34 -6.21
N TRP A 49 -14.44 5.39 -6.96
CA TRP A 49 -14.14 5.30 -8.39
C TRP A 49 -12.88 4.48 -8.66
N ILE A 50 -11.84 4.68 -7.85
CA ILE A 50 -10.59 3.91 -7.95
C ILE A 50 -10.88 2.45 -7.64
N VAL A 51 -11.60 2.17 -6.55
CA VAL A 51 -11.96 0.80 -6.13
C VAL A 51 -12.73 0.08 -7.25
N ASP A 52 -13.71 0.73 -7.86
CA ASP A 52 -14.50 0.16 -8.96
C ASP A 52 -13.67 -0.11 -10.21
N GLN A 53 -12.75 0.80 -10.54
CA GLN A 53 -11.84 0.60 -11.66
C GLN A 53 -10.99 -0.68 -11.46
N TYR A 54 -10.52 -0.94 -10.25
CA TYR A 54 -9.71 -2.12 -9.96
C TYR A 54 -10.54 -3.40 -9.88
N ILE A 55 -11.73 -3.38 -9.28
CA ILE A 55 -12.66 -4.52 -9.34
C ILE A 55 -12.93 -4.88 -10.81
N SER A 56 -13.21 -3.88 -11.65
CA SER A 56 -13.44 -4.11 -13.09
C SER A 56 -12.22 -4.74 -13.77
N ARG A 57 -11.01 -4.32 -13.39
CA ARG A 57 -9.76 -4.86 -13.94
C ARG A 57 -9.54 -6.31 -13.51
N SER A 58 -9.76 -6.64 -12.25
CA SER A 58 -9.63 -8.01 -11.74
C SER A 58 -10.66 -8.93 -12.40
N THR A 59 -11.90 -8.47 -12.58
CA THR A 59 -12.96 -9.26 -13.27
C THR A 59 -12.71 -9.54 -14.75
N ARG A 60 -11.85 -8.75 -15.41
CA ARG A 60 -11.48 -8.95 -16.82
C ARG A 60 -10.44 -10.05 -17.03
N ILE A 61 -9.72 -10.45 -15.99
CA ILE A 61 -8.71 -11.49 -16.12
C ILE A 61 -9.47 -12.82 -16.30
N PRO A 62 -9.40 -13.46 -17.49
CA PRO A 62 -10.07 -14.72 -17.70
C PRO A 62 -9.49 -15.75 -16.72
N ARG A 63 -10.36 -16.61 -16.18
CA ARG A 63 -9.90 -17.79 -15.44
C ARG A 63 -9.30 -18.76 -16.44
N ILE A 64 -8.01 -18.61 -16.66
CA ILE A 64 -7.25 -19.59 -17.40
C ILE A 64 -7.06 -20.76 -16.43
N ASN A 65 -7.33 -22.00 -16.85
CA ASN A 65 -7.11 -23.24 -16.08
C ASN A 65 -5.63 -23.51 -15.78
N TRP A 66 -4.79 -22.49 -15.83
CA TRP A 66 -3.36 -22.58 -15.60
C TRP A 66 -3.10 -22.66 -14.11
N VAL A 67 -2.52 -23.77 -13.70
CA VAL A 67 -2.07 -23.93 -12.32
C VAL A 67 -0.81 -23.07 -12.11
N PRO A 68 -0.80 -22.14 -11.15
CA PRO A 68 0.36 -21.30 -10.90
C PRO A 68 1.48 -22.08 -10.18
N LEU A 69 2.71 -21.96 -10.69
CA LEU A 69 3.93 -22.36 -9.99
C LEU A 69 4.56 -21.10 -9.38
N VAL A 70 4.32 -20.89 -8.09
CA VAL A 70 4.80 -19.70 -7.37
C VAL A 70 6.20 -19.95 -6.81
N VAL A 71 7.17 -19.15 -7.23
CA VAL A 71 8.57 -19.25 -6.77
C VAL A 71 9.06 -17.89 -6.29
N THR A 72 9.97 -17.86 -5.32
CA THR A 72 10.61 -16.61 -4.89
C THR A 72 11.46 -16.05 -6.03
N TYR A 73 11.31 -14.75 -6.34
CA TYR A 73 12.10 -14.10 -7.37
C TYR A 73 13.61 -14.24 -7.08
N ASN A 74 14.31 -14.89 -8.02
CA ASN A 74 15.76 -14.95 -8.09
C ASN A 74 16.16 -14.77 -9.57
N PRO A 75 17.02 -13.79 -9.90
CA PRO A 75 17.43 -13.52 -11.28
C PRO A 75 18.11 -14.69 -11.99
N GLN A 76 18.61 -15.70 -11.26
CA GLN A 76 19.16 -16.92 -11.83
C GLN A 76 18.10 -17.91 -12.31
N LEU A 77 16.83 -17.77 -11.88
CA LEU A 77 15.73 -18.69 -12.22
C LEU A 77 14.99 -18.34 -13.52
N LYS A 78 15.59 -17.50 -14.38
CA LYS A 78 15.01 -17.14 -15.70
C LYS A 78 14.74 -18.35 -16.60
N THR A 79 15.50 -19.43 -16.43
CA THR A 79 15.38 -20.68 -17.18
C THR A 79 14.21 -21.55 -16.71
N LEU A 80 13.59 -21.27 -15.56
CA LEU A 80 12.56 -22.12 -14.97
C LEU A 80 11.33 -22.28 -15.86
N LYS A 81 10.95 -21.24 -16.61
CA LYS A 81 9.87 -21.31 -17.61
C LYS A 81 10.18 -22.28 -18.75
N LYS A 82 11.46 -22.47 -19.10
CA LYS A 82 11.87 -23.47 -20.11
C LYS A 82 11.82 -24.87 -19.52
N ILE A 83 12.29 -25.02 -18.28
CA ILE A 83 12.28 -26.30 -17.55
C ILE A 83 10.85 -26.80 -17.35
N ALA A 84 9.93 -25.95 -16.90
CA ALA A 84 8.53 -26.32 -16.70
C ALA A 84 7.88 -26.85 -18.00
N ARG A 85 8.17 -26.22 -19.15
CA ARG A 85 7.69 -26.69 -20.45
C ARG A 85 8.32 -28.01 -20.89
N TYR A 86 9.61 -28.19 -20.62
CA TYR A 86 10.32 -29.44 -20.93
C TYR A 86 9.80 -30.61 -20.10
N LEU A 87 9.57 -30.41 -18.80
CA LEU A 87 9.07 -31.44 -17.89
C LEU A 87 7.57 -31.73 -18.06
N GLN A 88 6.84 -30.90 -18.81
CA GLN A 88 5.41 -31.11 -19.08
C GLN A 88 5.14 -32.47 -19.72
N GLY A 89 5.99 -32.89 -20.66
CA GLY A 89 5.86 -34.21 -21.30
C GLY A 89 5.99 -35.37 -20.30
N THR A 90 6.74 -35.19 -19.22
CA THR A 90 6.83 -36.17 -18.13
C THR A 90 5.54 -36.22 -17.32
N LEU A 91 4.95 -35.07 -17.01
CA LEU A 91 3.67 -34.98 -16.29
C LEU A 91 2.51 -35.59 -17.08
N HIS A 92 2.55 -35.52 -18.41
CA HIS A 92 1.52 -36.08 -19.30
C HIS A 92 1.61 -37.60 -19.49
N LYS A 93 2.61 -38.27 -18.92
CA LYS A 93 2.68 -39.74 -18.92
C LYS A 93 1.57 -40.37 -18.10
N ASP A 94 1.17 -39.71 -17.01
CA ASP A 94 0.07 -40.13 -16.17
C ASP A 94 -1.22 -39.41 -16.57
N GLU A 95 -2.28 -40.17 -16.86
CA GLU A 95 -3.55 -39.65 -17.35
C GLU A 95 -4.28 -38.78 -16.32
N TRP A 96 -4.18 -39.15 -15.04
CA TRP A 96 -4.71 -38.34 -13.94
C TRP A 96 -3.95 -37.00 -13.78
N ILE A 97 -2.62 -37.02 -13.84
CA ILE A 97 -1.80 -35.80 -13.74
C ILE A 97 -2.05 -34.90 -14.95
N LYS A 98 -2.21 -35.47 -16.15
CA LYS A 98 -2.60 -34.74 -17.35
C LYS A 98 -3.95 -34.04 -17.22
N SER A 99 -4.92 -34.66 -16.53
CA SER A 99 -6.21 -34.03 -16.23
C SER A 99 -6.07 -32.81 -15.31
N ILE A 100 -5.08 -32.81 -14.41
CA ILE A 100 -4.84 -31.70 -13.48
C ILE A 100 -4.00 -30.59 -14.12
N PHE A 101 -2.99 -30.97 -14.92
CA PHE A 101 -2.07 -30.06 -15.59
C PHE A 101 -2.15 -30.21 -17.12
N PRO A 102 -3.25 -29.75 -17.75
CA PRO A 102 -3.38 -29.81 -19.20
C PRO A 102 -2.31 -28.97 -19.89
N ASP A 103 -2.08 -27.75 -19.39
CA ASP A 103 -1.06 -26.81 -19.84
C ASP A 103 0.12 -26.73 -18.87
N PRO A 104 1.30 -26.29 -19.33
CA PRO A 104 2.42 -26.02 -18.44
C PRO A 104 2.05 -24.93 -17.43
N PRO A 105 2.46 -25.08 -16.16
CA PRO A 105 2.05 -24.19 -15.10
C PRO A 105 2.52 -22.75 -15.33
N LEU A 106 1.69 -21.79 -14.93
CA LEU A 106 2.00 -20.37 -15.01
C LEU A 106 3.09 -20.04 -13.98
N LEU A 107 4.28 -19.69 -14.46
CA LEU A 107 5.36 -19.28 -13.57
C LEU A 107 5.07 -17.89 -12.98
N ALA A 108 4.84 -17.84 -11.67
CA ALA A 108 4.62 -16.62 -10.91
C ALA A 108 5.78 -16.39 -9.93
N PHE A 109 6.18 -15.13 -9.74
CA PHE A 109 7.27 -14.77 -8.85
C PHE A 109 6.76 -14.01 -7.63
N ARG A 110 6.97 -14.56 -6.43
CA ARG A 110 6.79 -13.81 -5.19
C ARG A 110 8.04 -13.02 -4.86
N GLN A 111 7.86 -11.82 -4.33
CA GLN A 111 8.99 -11.02 -3.85
C GLN A 111 9.65 -11.73 -2.64
N PRO A 112 10.99 -11.85 -2.58
CA PRO A 112 11.66 -12.36 -1.39
C PRO A 112 11.35 -11.47 -0.17
N SER A 113 11.35 -12.07 1.02
CA SER A 113 11.20 -11.31 2.25
C SER A 113 12.34 -10.31 2.37
N ASN A 114 12.08 -9.05 2.06
CA ASN A 114 13.03 -7.98 2.28
C ASN A 114 12.76 -7.35 3.66
N VAL A 115 13.83 -6.91 4.30
CA VAL A 115 13.77 -6.26 5.62
C VAL A 115 12.81 -5.06 5.60
N LYS A 116 12.71 -4.38 4.45
CA LYS A 116 11.78 -3.26 4.20
C LYS A 116 10.29 -3.65 4.32
N LYS A 117 9.85 -4.82 3.81
CA LYS A 117 8.48 -5.32 4.02
C LYS A 117 8.21 -5.62 5.50
N THR A 118 9.21 -6.12 6.25
CA THR A 118 9.06 -6.36 7.71
C THR A 118 8.91 -5.04 8.48
N TYR A 119 9.67 -4.00 8.13
CA TYR A 119 9.62 -2.70 8.80
C TYR A 119 8.33 -1.91 8.50
N ASN A 120 7.84 -2.00 7.26
CA ASN A 120 6.64 -1.28 6.80
C ASN A 120 5.31 -1.94 7.22
N LYS A 121 5.32 -3.11 7.87
CA LYS A 121 4.11 -3.73 8.44
C LYS A 121 3.52 -2.94 9.61
N LYS A 122 4.26 -2.00 10.19
CA LYS A 122 3.70 -0.99 11.10
C LYS A 122 2.90 -0.01 10.26
N CYS A 123 1.63 -0.32 10.04
CA CYS A 123 0.66 0.61 9.48
C CYS A 123 0.62 1.89 10.32
N PRO A 124 0.96 3.08 9.79
CA PRO A 124 0.62 4.34 10.42
C PRO A 124 -0.81 4.72 9.99
N ILE A 125 -1.78 3.81 10.13
CA ILE A 125 -3.20 4.12 9.87
C ILE A 125 -3.77 5.01 11.00
N THR A 126 -3.02 5.18 12.09
CA THR A 126 -3.30 6.12 13.18
C THR A 126 -2.71 7.51 13.00
N ALA A 127 -2.17 7.87 11.83
CA ALA A 127 -1.87 9.27 11.54
C ALA A 127 -3.19 10.00 11.21
N VAL A 128 -4.00 10.24 12.24
CA VAL A 128 -5.01 11.30 12.25
C VAL A 128 -4.32 12.54 11.70
N PRO A 129 -4.93 13.34 10.79
CA PRO A 129 -4.35 14.60 10.38
C PRO A 129 -4.13 15.46 11.62
N THR A 130 -2.90 15.49 12.10
CA THR A 130 -2.50 16.30 13.24
C THR A 130 -2.63 17.73 12.79
N LYS A 131 -3.40 18.53 13.53
CA LYS A 131 -3.47 19.97 13.27
C LYS A 131 -2.04 20.51 13.34
N ASN A 132 -1.63 21.19 12.29
CA ASN A 132 -0.33 21.83 12.24
C ASN A 132 -0.26 22.94 13.30
N GLY A 133 0.94 23.23 13.78
CA GLY A 133 1.20 24.32 14.71
C GLY A 133 1.82 23.88 16.04
N THR A 134 1.94 24.86 16.92
CA THR A 134 2.49 24.73 18.26
C THR A 134 1.40 24.56 19.30
N TYR A 135 1.54 23.59 20.20
CA TYR A 135 0.57 23.29 21.25
C TYR A 135 1.24 23.04 22.60
N PRO A 136 0.63 23.44 23.73
CA PRO A 136 1.14 23.10 25.05
C PRO A 136 1.11 21.57 25.25
N CYS A 137 2.12 21.02 25.93
CA CYS A 137 2.19 19.57 26.20
C CYS A 137 1.24 19.09 27.31
N GLY A 138 0.56 20.01 28.02
CA GLY A 138 -0.46 19.70 29.03
C GLY A 138 0.07 19.19 30.38
N LYS A 139 1.40 19.08 30.56
CA LYS A 139 2.00 18.61 31.82
C LYS A 139 1.94 19.70 32.89
N ARG A 140 1.40 19.39 34.08
CA ARG A 140 1.24 20.34 35.21
C ARG A 140 2.54 21.04 35.64
N GLN A 141 3.69 20.38 35.49
CA GLN A 141 5.01 20.89 35.90
C GLN A 141 5.77 21.58 34.77
N CYS A 142 5.24 21.64 33.54
CA CYS A 142 5.94 22.25 32.42
C CYS A 142 5.92 23.78 32.52
N LYS A 143 7.08 24.38 32.84
CA LYS A 143 7.25 25.84 32.89
C LYS A 143 7.11 26.48 31.50
N THR A 144 7.56 25.77 30.45
CA THR A 144 7.51 26.23 29.06
C THR A 144 6.10 26.33 28.49
N CYS A 145 5.14 25.52 28.95
CA CYS A 145 3.74 25.56 28.50
C CYS A 145 3.11 26.95 28.62
N ARG A 146 3.50 27.74 29.63
CA ARG A 146 2.96 29.08 29.86
C ARG A 146 3.41 30.11 28.82
N HIS A 147 4.49 29.80 28.10
CA HIS A 147 5.09 30.68 27.11
C HIS A 147 4.87 30.19 25.68
N ILE A 148 4.16 29.07 25.48
CA ILE A 148 3.80 28.62 24.14
C ILE A 148 2.65 29.46 23.61
N LEU A 149 2.87 30.07 22.45
CA LEU A 149 1.83 30.63 21.61
C LEU A 149 1.26 29.51 20.73
N ILE A 150 -0.06 29.38 20.72
CA ILE A 150 -0.75 28.42 19.85
C ILE A 150 -0.94 29.12 18.51
N SER A 151 -0.18 28.68 17.51
CA SER A 151 -0.23 29.24 16.16
C SER A 151 0.17 28.17 15.15
N ASP A 152 -0.37 28.28 13.95
CA ASP A 152 0.05 27.56 12.76
C ASP A 152 1.00 28.41 11.88
N LYS A 153 1.29 29.64 12.31
CA LYS A 153 2.15 30.61 11.61
C LYS A 153 3.15 31.30 12.54
N ILE A 154 4.31 31.66 12.02
CA ILE A 154 5.34 32.43 12.70
C ILE A 154 5.55 33.73 11.95
N GLN A 155 5.43 34.86 12.65
CA GLN A 155 5.80 36.18 12.12
C GLN A 155 7.25 36.47 12.49
N MET A 156 8.10 36.71 11.50
CA MET A 156 9.46 37.17 11.75
C MET A 156 9.44 38.67 12.04
N LEU A 157 10.00 39.05 13.19
CA LEU A 157 9.98 40.43 13.71
C LEU A 157 10.59 41.46 12.73
N ASN A 158 11.46 41.01 11.82
CA ASN A 158 12.28 41.88 10.99
C ASN A 158 11.87 41.93 9.51
N THR A 159 11.11 40.95 8.99
CA THR A 159 10.79 40.83 7.55
C THR A 159 9.31 40.93 7.23
N LEU A 160 8.42 40.99 8.23
CA LEU A 160 6.95 40.98 8.03
C LEU A 160 6.44 39.76 7.23
N GLU A 161 7.29 38.75 7.04
CA GLU A 161 6.98 37.51 6.35
C GLU A 161 6.36 36.50 7.33
N GLU A 162 5.26 35.89 6.90
CA GLU A 162 4.59 34.81 7.64
C GLU A 162 5.06 33.45 7.13
N TYR A 163 5.56 32.61 8.04
CA TYR A 163 5.94 31.23 7.74
C TYR A 163 4.92 30.26 8.31
N SER A 164 4.42 29.33 7.49
CA SER A 164 3.52 28.27 7.94
C SER A 164 4.31 27.15 8.64
N ILE A 165 3.79 26.68 9.77
CA ILE A 165 4.35 25.57 10.52
C ILE A 165 3.83 24.27 9.92
N TYR A 166 4.73 23.38 9.53
CA TYR A 166 4.38 22.05 9.01
C TYR A 166 4.67 20.99 10.07
N GLY A 167 3.62 20.43 10.67
CA GLY A 167 3.71 19.45 11.75
C GLY A 167 3.19 19.97 13.09
N GLN A 168 3.14 19.08 14.08
CA GLN A 168 2.64 19.37 15.43
C GLN A 168 3.80 19.41 16.42
N TYR A 169 4.06 20.58 16.99
CA TYR A 169 5.16 20.81 17.93
C TYR A 169 4.64 21.10 19.33
N ASN A 170 5.35 20.64 20.36
CA ASN A 170 4.98 20.86 21.76
C ASN A 170 6.20 21.13 22.63
N CYS A 171 6.01 21.42 23.93
CA CYS A 171 7.11 21.72 24.86
C CYS A 171 8.15 20.60 25.05
N SER A 172 7.94 19.42 24.44
CA SER A 172 8.82 18.25 24.54
C SER A 172 9.37 17.82 23.18
N SER A 173 9.03 18.49 22.07
CA SER A 173 9.64 18.19 20.76
C SER A 173 11.09 18.66 20.75
N SER A 174 12.02 17.80 20.31
CA SER A 174 13.47 18.03 20.47
C SER A 174 14.14 18.85 19.36
N SER A 175 13.37 19.56 18.52
CA SER A 175 13.90 20.36 17.43
C SER A 175 13.11 21.64 17.24
N ALA A 176 13.81 22.73 16.90
CA ALA A 176 13.21 23.96 16.44
C ALA A 176 12.37 23.70 15.17
N PRO A 177 11.25 24.41 14.96
CA PRO A 177 10.46 24.27 13.73
C PRO A 177 11.30 24.72 12.53
N ASP A 178 11.55 23.81 11.59
CA ASP A 178 12.19 24.11 10.31
C ASP A 178 11.21 24.93 9.44
N ALA A 179 11.32 26.25 9.48
CA ALA A 179 10.61 27.13 8.56
C ALA A 179 11.23 26.97 7.15
N LYS A 180 10.49 26.37 6.21
CA LYS A 180 10.88 26.37 4.79
C LYS A 180 10.19 27.52 4.08
N GLN A 181 10.99 28.39 3.49
CA GLN A 181 10.53 29.47 2.64
C GLN A 181 10.02 28.90 1.31
N GLU A 182 8.73 29.06 1.04
CA GLU A 182 8.16 28.78 -0.28
C GLU A 182 8.52 29.93 -1.22
N ASN A 183 9.69 29.86 -1.86
CA ASN A 183 9.94 30.63 -3.06
C ASN A 183 9.18 29.97 -4.22
N CYS A 184 7.99 30.48 -4.51
CA CYS A 184 7.34 30.25 -5.80
C CYS A 184 8.10 31.05 -6.88
N ILE A 185 8.79 30.33 -7.76
CA ILE A 185 8.96 30.69 -9.18
C ILE A 185 8.34 29.55 -9.97
#